data_AF-A0A919TQR1-F1
#
_entry.id   AF-A0A919TQR1-F1
#
_cell.length_a   1.000
_cell.length_b   1.000
_cell.length_c   1.000
_cell.angle_alpha   90.00
_cell.angle_beta   90.00
_cell.angle_gamma   90.00
#
_symmetry.space_group_name_H-M   'P 1'
#
loop_
_entity.id
_entity.type
_entity.pdbx_description
1 polymer ?
#
loop_
_entity_poly.entity_id
_entity_poly.type
_entity_poly.pdbx_seq_one_letter_code
_entity_poly.pdbx_strand_id
1 'polypeptide(L)'
;MIDEQTEKRRGSFWRELPILLGVAILVAVLVRAFVLQTFYIPSPSMEHTLNVLDRVLVNKLVYDFRDPRRGEIIVFKAPSDWQSGAEGEDFIKRIIGEPGDHIICCDSQERLTINGKSLDEPYIYKDADGNQDPAADRKFDITVPANRLWVMGDHRSASGDSLEHYEETGDVEEATIPEDSVVGRAFTVFWPVKRATWLSVPKGFDDIPDAK
;
A
#
# COMPACT_ATOMS: atom_id res chain seq x y z
N MET A 1 -64.82 21.85 -12.20
CA MET A 1 -64.35 22.93 -11.31
C MET A 1 -64.86 22.55 -9.93
N ILE A 2 -64.05 22.26 -8.92
CA ILE A 2 -62.94 23.05 -8.38
C ILE A 2 -61.86 22.10 -7.83
N ASP A 3 -60.60 22.48 -8.00
CA ASP A 3 -59.37 21.72 -7.74
C ASP A 3 -59.23 21.16 -6.32
N GLU A 4 -58.74 19.92 -6.27
CA GLU A 4 -58.24 19.22 -5.09
C GLU A 4 -56.93 19.87 -4.62
N GLN A 5 -56.99 20.61 -3.51
CA GLN A 5 -55.81 21.21 -2.90
C GLN A 5 -54.89 20.12 -2.31
N THR A 6 -53.85 19.77 -3.07
CA THR A 6 -52.70 19.04 -2.53
C THR A 6 -51.76 20.04 -1.83
N GLU A 7 -52.07 20.38 -0.58
CA GLU A 7 -51.17 21.09 0.34
C GLU A 7 -49.98 20.17 0.69
N LYS A 8 -48.94 20.13 -0.17
CA LYS A 8 -47.66 19.52 0.17
C LYS A 8 -46.92 20.44 1.15
N ARG A 9 -46.91 20.03 2.43
CA ARG A 9 -46.16 20.62 3.55
C ARG A 9 -44.75 21.07 3.15
N ARG A 10 -44.60 22.37 2.86
CA ARG A 10 -43.32 23.03 2.58
C ARG A 10 -42.44 23.26 3.82
N GLY A 11 -42.96 23.02 5.02
CA GLY A 11 -42.28 23.26 6.31
C GLY A 11 -41.45 22.10 6.87
N SER A 12 -41.62 20.87 6.37
CA SER A 12 -40.82 19.69 6.82
C SER A 12 -39.44 19.68 6.19
N PHE A 13 -39.38 20.01 4.89
CA PHE A 13 -38.16 19.93 4.08
C PHE A 13 -37.02 20.79 4.64
N TRP A 14 -37.30 22.03 5.05
CA TRP A 14 -36.28 22.94 5.59
C TRP A 14 -35.87 22.63 7.04
N ARG A 15 -36.64 21.82 7.77
CA ARG A 15 -36.28 21.31 9.11
C ARG A 15 -35.53 19.98 9.06
N GLU A 16 -35.86 19.13 8.09
CA GLU A 16 -35.19 17.85 7.84
C GLU A 16 -33.84 18.03 7.16
N LEU A 17 -33.68 19.05 6.31
CA LEU A 17 -32.43 19.32 5.58
C LEU A 17 -31.22 19.53 6.51
N PRO A 18 -31.28 20.35 7.59
CA PRO A 18 -30.18 20.47 8.54
C PRO A 18 -29.82 19.17 9.25
N ILE A 19 -30.82 18.34 9.59
CA ILE A 19 -30.61 17.04 10.26
C ILE A 19 -29.89 16.09 9.29
N LEU A 20 -30.37 15.99 8.04
CA LEU A 20 -29.74 15.16 7.01
C LEU A 20 -28.31 15.61 6.71
N LEU A 21 -28.08 16.92 6.61
CA LEU A 21 -26.74 17.47 6.42
C LEU A 21 -25.84 17.16 7.62
N GLY A 22 -26.34 17.31 8.84
CA GLY A 22 -25.62 16.96 10.06
C GLY A 22 -25.23 15.48 10.13
N VAL A 23 -26.16 14.59 9.79
CA VAL A 23 -25.89 13.15 9.69
C VAL A 23 -24.85 12.85 8.60
N ALA A 24 -24.97 13.47 7.43
CA ALA A 24 -24.01 13.27 6.34
C ALA A 24 -22.60 13.72 6.73
N ILE A 25 -22.46 14.86 7.40
CA ILE A 25 -21.17 15.34 7.92
C ILE A 25 -20.62 14.38 8.98
N LEU A 26 -21.46 13.94 9.92
CA LEU A 26 -21.06 12.98 10.95
C LEU A 26 -20.55 11.68 10.33
N VAL A 27 -21.28 11.13 9.37
CA VAL A 27 -20.87 9.92 8.64
C VAL A 27 -19.55 10.16 7.90
N ALA A 28 -19.39 11.29 7.20
CA ALA A 28 -18.16 11.62 6.51
C ALA A 28 -16.95 11.72 7.46
N VAL A 29 -17.14 12.31 8.65
CA VAL A 29 -16.10 12.37 9.69
C VAL A 29 -15.75 10.98 10.20
N LEU A 30 -16.74 10.13 10.47
CA LEU A 30 -16.49 8.75 10.92
C LEU A 30 -15.77 7.93 9.85
N VAL A 31 -16.19 8.02 8.59
CA VAL A 31 -15.52 7.36 7.47
C VAL A 31 -14.06 7.81 7.36
N ARG A 32 -13.82 9.12 7.47
CA ARG A 32 -12.44 9.66 7.42
C ARG A 32 -11.60 9.28 8.64
N ALA A 33 -12.22 9.16 9.82
CA ALA A 33 -11.51 8.82 11.04
C ALA A 33 -11.11 7.34 11.07
N PHE A 34 -12.02 6.45 10.65
CA PHE A 34 -11.89 5.02 10.89
C PHE A 34 -11.70 4.17 9.63
N VAL A 35 -12.12 4.64 8.46
CA VAL A 35 -12.14 3.82 7.23
C VAL A 35 -11.08 4.25 6.23
N LEU A 36 -11.05 5.54 5.91
CA LEU A 36 -10.26 6.08 4.81
C LEU A 36 -9.32 7.18 5.28
N GLN A 37 -8.03 7.02 4.99
CA GLN A 37 -7.01 8.04 5.22
C GLN A 37 -6.35 8.46 3.91
N THR A 38 -6.07 9.74 3.78
CA THR A 38 -5.39 10.32 2.62
C THR A 38 -3.92 10.51 2.94
N PHE A 39 -3.03 10.03 2.07
CA PHE A 39 -1.60 10.25 2.16
C PHE A 39 -1.09 11.00 0.94
N TYR A 40 -0.04 11.82 1.12
CA TYR A 40 0.71 12.42 0.03
C TYR A 40 2.03 11.67 -0.13
N ILE A 41 2.55 11.57 -1.36
CA ILE A 41 3.77 10.83 -1.66
C ILE A 41 4.97 11.80 -1.73
N PRO A 42 5.91 11.76 -0.75
CA PRO A 42 7.04 12.68 -0.70
C PRO A 42 8.27 12.20 -1.50
N SER A 43 8.39 10.90 -1.80
CA SER A 43 9.62 10.28 -2.28
C SER A 43 9.41 9.44 -3.56
N PRO A 44 10.48 9.15 -4.32
CA PRO A 44 10.43 8.37 -5.55
C PRO A 44 10.53 6.85 -5.36
N SER A 45 10.59 6.32 -4.13
CA SER A 45 10.77 4.86 -3.88
C SER A 45 9.72 3.94 -4.52
N MET A 46 8.58 4.50 -4.94
CA MET A 46 7.49 3.80 -5.62
C MET A 46 7.22 4.39 -7.01
N GLU A 47 8.17 5.12 -7.60
CA GLU A 47 7.99 5.85 -8.86
C GLU A 47 7.46 4.97 -10.00
N HIS A 48 6.71 5.59 -10.92
CA HIS A 48 5.85 4.96 -11.93
C HIS A 48 4.57 4.35 -11.40
N THR A 49 4.60 3.68 -10.24
CA THR A 49 3.39 3.25 -9.53
C THR A 49 2.77 4.42 -8.76
N LEU A 50 3.57 5.11 -7.96
CA LEU A 50 3.26 6.30 -7.17
C LEU A 50 4.36 7.34 -7.42
N ASN A 51 4.01 8.46 -8.05
CA ASN A 51 5.00 9.52 -8.27
C ASN A 51 4.92 10.54 -7.14
N VAL A 52 6.01 11.28 -6.98
CA VAL A 52 6.09 12.41 -6.05
C VAL A 52 4.91 13.36 -6.31
N LEU A 53 4.29 13.83 -5.22
CA LEU A 53 3.07 14.66 -5.17
C LEU A 53 1.74 13.95 -5.43
N ASP A 54 1.74 12.65 -5.70
CA ASP A 54 0.48 11.88 -5.71
C ASP A 54 -0.21 11.93 -4.35
N ARG A 55 -1.54 11.78 -4.39
CA ARG A 55 -2.34 11.50 -3.21
C ARG A 55 -3.07 10.19 -3.36
N VAL A 56 -2.91 9.35 -2.36
CA VAL A 56 -3.51 8.02 -2.29
C VAL A 56 -4.58 7.97 -1.21
N LEU A 57 -5.59 7.14 -1.44
CA LEU A 57 -6.51 6.71 -0.39
C LEU A 57 -6.09 5.35 0.13
N VAL A 58 -6.12 5.24 1.46
CA VAL A 58 -5.76 4.05 2.21
C VAL A 58 -6.98 3.53 2.95
N ASN A 59 -7.26 2.24 2.80
CA ASN A 59 -8.29 1.53 3.56
C ASN A 59 -7.67 0.96 4.84
N LYS A 60 -8.07 1.50 5.98
CA LYS A 60 -7.55 1.11 7.30
C LYS A 60 -8.19 -0.17 7.83
N LEU A 61 -9.47 -0.38 7.52
CA LEU A 61 -10.25 -1.49 8.07
C LEU A 61 -9.93 -2.84 7.42
N VAL A 62 -9.30 -2.85 6.25
CA VAL A 62 -9.14 -4.10 5.49
C VAL A 62 -8.34 -5.15 6.26
N TYR A 63 -7.38 -4.74 7.07
CA TYR A 63 -6.51 -5.64 7.82
C TYR A 63 -7.04 -6.01 9.21
N ASP A 64 -8.16 -5.44 9.64
CA ASP A 64 -8.89 -5.90 10.83
C ASP A 64 -9.69 -7.19 10.55
N PHE A 65 -9.89 -7.53 9.27
CA PHE A 65 -10.74 -8.64 8.84
C PHE A 65 -10.00 -9.72 8.03
N ARG A 66 -8.78 -9.44 7.57
CA ARG A 66 -7.94 -10.38 6.83
C ARG A 66 -6.48 -9.96 6.90
N ASP A 67 -5.58 -10.90 6.61
CA ASP A 67 -4.16 -10.61 6.61
C ASP A 67 -3.73 -9.81 5.37
N PRO A 68 -2.65 -9.00 5.48
CA PRO A 68 -1.97 -8.40 4.34
C PRO A 68 -1.49 -9.45 3.35
N ARG A 69 -1.56 -9.15 2.05
CA ARG A 69 -1.17 -10.10 1.00
C ARG A 69 -0.09 -9.61 0.08
N ARG A 70 0.68 -10.54 -0.50
CA ARG A 70 1.70 -10.26 -1.53
C ARG A 70 1.14 -9.39 -2.64
N GLY A 71 1.97 -8.47 -3.12
CA GLY A 71 1.67 -7.51 -4.16
C GLY A 71 0.76 -6.36 -3.76
N GLU A 72 0.21 -6.34 -2.54
CA GLU A 72 -0.51 -5.17 -2.03
C GLU A 72 0.45 -4.03 -1.72
N ILE A 73 -0.02 -2.79 -1.94
CA ILE A 73 0.70 -1.58 -1.54
C ILE A 73 0.11 -1.14 -0.20
N ILE A 74 0.97 -1.01 0.81
CA ILE A 74 0.57 -0.70 2.18
C ILE A 74 1.25 0.56 2.67
N VAL A 75 0.55 1.27 3.55
CA VAL A 75 1.16 2.26 4.44
C VAL A 75 1.38 1.60 5.79
N PHE A 76 2.57 1.79 6.37
CA PHE A 76 2.94 1.24 7.67
C PHE A 76 3.80 2.23 8.44
N LYS A 77 3.82 2.09 9.76
CA LYS A 77 4.74 2.83 10.62
C LYS A 77 6.12 2.18 10.53
N ALA A 78 7.11 2.91 10.03
CA ALA A 78 8.45 2.36 9.90
C ALA A 78 9.04 2.01 11.29
N PRO A 79 9.80 0.90 11.42
CA PRO A 79 10.61 0.64 12.62
C PRO A 79 11.49 1.84 12.95
N SER A 80 11.84 2.03 14.23
CA SER A 80 12.67 3.17 14.67
C SER A 80 13.98 3.27 13.91
N ASP A 81 14.55 2.12 13.57
CA ASP A 81 15.88 2.02 12.96
C ASP A 81 15.86 2.37 11.46
N TRP A 82 14.66 2.45 10.86
CA TRP A 82 14.43 2.85 9.48
C TRP A 82 14.20 4.36 9.34
N GLN A 83 13.97 5.06 10.46
CA GLN A 83 13.60 6.46 10.46
C GLN A 83 14.85 7.34 10.43
N SER A 84 14.92 8.26 9.47
CA SER A 84 16.01 9.25 9.34
C SER A 84 15.69 10.60 10.02
N GLY A 85 14.51 10.70 10.65
CA GLY A 85 13.95 11.95 11.12
C GLY A 85 13.03 11.81 12.34
N ALA A 86 11.77 12.20 12.18
CA ALA A 86 10.83 12.30 13.30
C ALA A 86 10.27 10.92 13.69
N GLU A 87 10.06 10.70 14.98
CA GLU A 87 9.41 9.47 15.45
C GLU A 87 8.04 9.27 14.80
N GLY A 88 7.85 8.10 14.19
CA GLY A 88 6.56 7.67 13.63
C GLY A 88 6.32 8.09 12.18
N GLU A 89 7.36 8.13 11.35
CA GLU A 89 7.22 8.29 9.91
C GLU A 89 6.47 7.11 9.27
N ASP A 90 5.42 7.44 8.51
CA ASP A 90 4.64 6.47 7.74
C ASP A 90 5.31 6.23 6.37
N PHE A 91 5.59 4.97 6.06
CA PHE A 91 6.20 4.54 4.82
C PHE A 91 5.17 3.85 3.93
N ILE A 92 5.37 3.94 2.61
CA ILE A 92 4.56 3.23 1.61
C ILE A 92 5.46 2.36 0.75
N LYS A 93 5.15 1.07 0.69
CA LYS A 93 5.91 0.04 -0.04
C LYS A 93 4.96 -1.06 -0.52
N ARG A 94 5.45 -1.95 -1.37
CA ARG A 94 4.77 -3.16 -1.80
C ARG A 94 5.15 -4.34 -0.91
N ILE A 95 4.18 -5.13 -0.49
CA ILE A 95 4.44 -6.42 0.16
C ILE A 95 4.97 -7.37 -0.90
N ILE A 96 6.18 -7.87 -0.72
CA ILE A 96 6.76 -8.90 -1.57
C ILE A 96 6.62 -10.26 -0.89
N GLY A 97 6.80 -10.33 0.44
CA GLY A 97 6.67 -11.56 1.22
C GLY A 97 5.76 -11.46 2.44
N GLU A 98 5.02 -12.53 2.67
CA GLU A 98 4.18 -12.84 3.83
C GLU A 98 4.94 -13.75 4.81
N PRO A 99 4.46 -13.94 6.06
CA PRO A 99 5.09 -14.86 7.02
C PRO A 99 5.37 -16.25 6.44
N GLY A 100 6.61 -16.73 6.62
CA GLY A 100 7.07 -18.04 6.17
C GLY A 100 7.56 -18.08 4.73
N ASP A 101 7.41 -17.00 3.95
CA ASP A 101 7.90 -16.98 2.57
C ASP A 101 9.41 -17.13 2.48
N HIS A 102 9.85 -18.03 1.61
CA HIS A 102 11.24 -18.17 1.23
C HIS A 102 11.53 -17.36 -0.03
N ILE A 103 12.29 -16.28 0.11
CA ILE A 103 12.55 -15.32 -0.96
C ILE A 103 14.03 -15.37 -1.32
N ILE A 104 14.31 -15.59 -2.59
CA ILE A 104 15.68 -15.63 -3.12
C ILE A 104 15.80 -14.66 -4.28
N CYS A 105 16.79 -13.77 -4.21
CA CYS A 105 17.34 -13.15 -5.42
C CYS A 105 18.61 -13.90 -5.86
N CYS A 106 18.63 -14.48 -7.06
CA CYS A 106 17.59 -14.46 -8.10
C CYS A 106 17.65 -15.74 -8.96
N ASP A 107 16.61 -15.98 -9.75
CA ASP A 107 16.61 -17.02 -10.79
C ASP A 107 17.59 -16.68 -11.94
N SER A 108 17.69 -17.57 -12.93
CA SER A 108 18.58 -17.39 -14.09
C SER A 108 18.21 -16.22 -15.00
N GLN A 109 17.04 -15.60 -14.79
CA GLN A 109 16.55 -14.42 -15.51
C GLN A 109 16.55 -13.17 -14.61
N GLU A 110 17.28 -13.22 -13.49
CA GLU A 110 17.42 -12.10 -12.54
C GLU A 110 16.10 -11.66 -11.90
N ARG A 111 15.15 -12.59 -11.74
CA ARG A 111 13.88 -12.36 -11.04
C ARG A 111 13.93 -12.91 -9.62
N LEU A 112 13.19 -12.28 -8.71
CA LEU A 112 12.92 -12.88 -7.40
C LEU A 112 12.23 -14.22 -7.55
N THR A 113 12.56 -15.16 -6.68
CA THR A 113 11.77 -16.38 -6.49
C THR A 113 11.16 -16.36 -5.10
N ILE A 114 9.87 -16.66 -5.00
CA ILE A 114 9.14 -16.79 -3.74
C ILE A 114 8.62 -18.22 -3.68
N ASN A 115 8.99 -18.96 -2.63
CA ASN A 115 8.61 -20.37 -2.44
C ASN A 115 8.96 -21.26 -3.66
N GLY A 116 10.08 -20.93 -4.32
CA GLY A 116 10.58 -21.63 -5.51
C GLY A 116 9.89 -21.25 -6.83
N LYS A 117 8.96 -20.30 -6.81
CA LYS A 117 8.30 -19.77 -8.01
C LYS A 117 8.88 -18.40 -8.38
N SER A 118 9.33 -18.25 -9.62
CA SER A 118 9.77 -16.94 -10.13
C SER A 118 8.60 -15.95 -10.18
N LEU A 119 8.85 -14.75 -9.67
CA LEU A 119 7.90 -13.65 -9.65
C LEU A 119 8.08 -12.78 -10.91
N ASP A 120 6.98 -12.50 -11.61
CA ASP A 120 6.95 -11.51 -12.69
C ASP A 120 6.61 -10.13 -12.11
N GLU A 121 7.52 -9.16 -12.27
CA GLU A 121 7.45 -7.84 -11.64
C GLU A 121 7.36 -6.70 -12.67
N PRO A 122 6.26 -6.60 -13.44
CA PRO A 122 6.14 -5.58 -14.50
C PRO A 122 6.01 -4.14 -13.97
N TYR A 123 5.91 -3.99 -12.65
CA TYR A 123 5.77 -2.71 -11.94
C TYR A 123 7.10 -2.10 -11.53
N ILE A 124 8.23 -2.81 -11.70
CA ILE A 124 9.54 -2.26 -11.36
C ILE A 124 9.81 -1.03 -12.24
N TYR A 125 10.38 -0.01 -11.60
CA TYR A 125 10.77 1.25 -12.21
C TYR A 125 11.62 1.04 -13.47
N LYS A 126 11.44 1.95 -14.42
CA LYS A 126 12.24 2.03 -15.64
C LYS A 126 12.74 3.46 -15.77
N ASP A 127 14.00 3.64 -16.14
CA ASP A 127 14.54 4.96 -16.40
C ASP A 127 13.96 5.57 -17.70
N ALA A 128 14.40 6.79 -18.02
CA ALA A 128 13.97 7.50 -19.23
C ALA A 128 14.38 6.80 -20.54
N ASP A 129 15.42 5.96 -20.51
CA ASP A 129 15.90 5.17 -21.64
C ASP A 129 15.17 3.81 -21.75
N GLY A 130 14.31 3.49 -20.77
CA GLY A 130 13.52 2.27 -20.70
C GLY A 130 14.22 1.08 -20.04
N ASN A 131 15.39 1.29 -19.42
CA ASN A 131 16.09 0.25 -18.67
C ASN A 131 15.36 0.03 -17.35
N GLN A 132 15.05 -1.23 -17.05
CA GLN A 132 14.40 -1.60 -15.80
C GLN A 132 15.43 -1.79 -14.70
N ASP A 133 15.09 -1.37 -13.48
CA ASP A 133 15.87 -1.74 -12.29
C ASP A 133 15.97 -3.28 -12.16
N PRO A 134 17.07 -3.80 -11.59
CA PRO A 134 17.14 -5.21 -11.23
C PRO A 134 16.11 -5.54 -10.15
N ALA A 135 15.72 -6.81 -10.04
CA ALA A 135 14.80 -7.24 -8.99
C ALA A 135 15.39 -7.06 -7.58
N ALA A 136 16.72 -7.06 -7.45
CA ALA A 136 17.42 -6.65 -6.23
C ALA A 136 18.85 -6.23 -6.59
N ASP A 137 19.42 -5.30 -5.83
CA ASP A 137 20.79 -4.83 -6.07
C ASP A 137 21.84 -5.88 -5.71
N ARG A 138 21.52 -6.79 -4.78
CA ARG A 138 22.37 -7.90 -4.38
C ARG A 138 21.58 -9.19 -4.21
N LYS A 139 22.31 -10.30 -4.23
CA LYS A 139 21.75 -11.63 -3.95
C LYS A 139 21.48 -11.77 -2.46
N PHE A 140 20.33 -12.33 -2.14
CA PHE A 140 19.93 -12.68 -0.78
C PHE A 140 19.07 -13.94 -0.82
N ASP A 141 18.99 -14.58 0.34
CA ASP A 141 18.22 -15.80 0.58
C ASP A 141 17.68 -15.71 2.01
N ILE A 142 16.38 -15.46 2.14
CA ILE A 142 15.74 -15.20 3.43
C ILE A 142 14.44 -16.00 3.56
N THR A 143 14.05 -16.25 4.80
CA THR A 143 12.69 -16.67 5.15
C THR A 143 12.05 -15.57 5.98
N VAL A 144 10.88 -15.09 5.55
CA VAL A 144 10.15 -14.04 6.27
C VAL A 144 9.69 -14.57 7.64
N PRO A 145 10.02 -13.90 8.75
CA PRO A 145 9.60 -14.35 10.07
C PRO A 145 8.09 -14.34 10.29
N ALA A 146 7.66 -15.04 11.35
CA ALA A 146 6.26 -15.07 11.75
C ALA A 146 5.75 -13.66 12.13
N ASN A 147 4.53 -13.32 11.69
CA ASN A 147 3.88 -12.01 11.92
C ASN A 147 4.66 -10.81 11.35
N ARG A 148 5.49 -11.04 10.33
CA ARG A 148 6.27 -9.99 9.66
C ARG A 148 6.09 -10.03 8.15
N LEU A 149 6.36 -8.89 7.53
CA LEU A 149 6.27 -8.71 6.08
C LEU A 149 7.62 -8.25 5.53
N TRP A 150 7.98 -8.81 4.37
CA TRP A 150 9.09 -8.32 3.56
C TRP A 150 8.54 -7.34 2.53
N VAL A 151 8.95 -6.07 2.61
CA VAL A 151 8.41 -4.98 1.81
C VAL A 151 9.50 -4.34 0.96
N MET A 152 9.17 -4.03 -0.30
CA MET A 152 10.12 -3.38 -1.22
C MET A 152 9.47 -2.24 -1.98
N GLY A 153 10.29 -1.28 -2.39
CA GLY A 153 9.93 -0.22 -3.33
C GLY A 153 9.82 -0.77 -4.75
N ASP A 154 8.96 -0.13 -5.54
CA ASP A 154 8.90 -0.40 -6.98
C ASP A 154 10.08 0.26 -7.72
N HIS A 155 10.65 1.33 -7.18
CA HIS A 155 11.90 1.95 -7.63
C HIS A 155 13.05 1.41 -6.76
N ARG A 156 13.55 0.23 -7.14
CA ARG A 156 14.48 -0.60 -6.33
C ARG A 156 15.72 0.18 -5.94
N SER A 157 16.32 0.88 -6.89
CA SER A 157 17.55 1.65 -6.70
C SER A 157 17.38 2.94 -5.86
N ALA A 158 16.15 3.30 -5.47
CA ALA A 158 15.83 4.53 -4.74
C ALA A 158 14.92 4.27 -3.52
N SER A 159 15.07 3.11 -2.87
CA SER A 159 14.14 2.65 -1.84
C SER A 159 14.83 2.12 -0.57
N GLY A 160 14.69 2.88 0.52
CA GLY A 160 14.87 2.40 1.89
C GLY A 160 13.74 1.49 2.30
N ASP A 161 13.99 0.19 2.17
CA ASP A 161 13.04 -0.89 2.42
C ASP A 161 13.73 -2.12 3.02
N SER A 162 13.02 -3.24 3.04
CA SER A 162 13.53 -4.46 3.66
C SER A 162 14.88 -4.91 3.11
N LEU A 163 15.14 -4.73 1.82
CA LEU A 163 16.40 -5.19 1.23
C LEU A 163 17.58 -4.34 1.72
N GLU A 164 17.45 -3.01 1.70
CA GLU A 164 18.50 -2.11 2.18
C GLU A 164 18.84 -2.43 3.64
N HIS A 165 17.83 -2.57 4.51
CA HIS A 165 18.06 -2.89 5.92
C HIS A 165 18.65 -4.29 6.14
N TYR A 166 18.30 -5.28 5.31
CA TYR A 166 18.95 -6.58 5.37
C TYR A 166 20.43 -6.51 4.94
N GLU A 167 20.76 -5.69 3.95
CA GLU A 167 22.15 -5.50 3.54
C GLU A 167 23.00 -4.80 4.60
N GLU A 168 22.40 -3.91 5.39
CA GLU A 168 23.05 -3.21 6.49
C GLU A 168 23.26 -4.09 7.72
N THR A 169 22.25 -4.87 8.09
CA THR A 169 22.21 -5.60 9.37
C THR A 169 22.59 -7.07 9.24
N GLY A 170 22.25 -7.69 8.11
CA GLY A 170 22.27 -9.15 7.93
C GLY A 170 21.19 -9.89 8.73
N ASP A 171 20.27 -9.17 9.39
CA ASP A 171 19.23 -9.75 10.23
C ASP A 171 17.84 -9.56 9.58
N VAL A 172 17.19 -10.69 9.29
CA VAL A 172 15.86 -10.69 8.65
C VAL A 172 14.76 -10.17 9.58
N GLU A 173 14.90 -10.29 10.90
CA GLU A 173 13.93 -9.75 11.85
C GLU A 173 13.97 -8.22 11.85
N GLU A 174 15.17 -7.62 11.85
CA GLU A 174 15.35 -6.17 11.79
C GLU A 174 14.99 -5.59 10.41
N ALA A 175 15.19 -6.39 9.35
CA ALA A 175 14.92 -6.02 7.97
C ALA A 175 13.46 -6.23 7.50
N THR A 176 12.60 -6.81 8.33
CA THR A 176 11.16 -6.94 8.02
C THR A 176 10.34 -6.00 8.89
N ILE A 177 9.06 -5.83 8.57
CA ILE A 177 8.15 -5.01 9.39
C ILE A 177 7.09 -5.88 10.07
N PRO A 178 6.66 -5.57 11.30
CA PRO A 178 5.55 -6.27 11.94
C PRO A 178 4.23 -6.07 11.16
N GLU A 179 3.38 -7.09 11.07
CA GLU A 179 2.05 -6.96 10.44
C GLU A 179 1.16 -5.94 11.15
N ASP A 180 1.31 -5.80 12.47
CA ASP A 180 0.55 -4.85 13.28
C ASP A 180 1.02 -3.39 13.14
N SER A 181 2.15 -3.14 12.46
CA SER A 181 2.60 -1.80 12.12
C SER A 181 1.89 -1.24 10.87
N VAL A 182 1.15 -2.08 10.14
CA VAL A 182 0.44 -1.70 8.93
C VAL A 182 -0.74 -0.80 9.26
N VAL A 183 -0.73 0.42 8.70
CA VAL A 183 -1.80 1.42 8.85
C VAL A 183 -2.98 1.12 7.93
N GLY A 184 -2.71 0.56 6.74
CA GLY A 184 -3.75 0.12 5.82
C GLY A 184 -3.28 -0.05 4.38
N ARG A 185 -4.20 -0.50 3.52
CA ARG A 185 -3.93 -0.75 2.09
C ARG A 185 -4.15 0.49 1.25
N ALA A 186 -3.14 0.93 0.52
CA ALA A 186 -3.32 1.91 -0.55
C ALA A 186 -4.02 1.25 -1.74
N PHE A 187 -5.18 1.77 -2.14
CA PHE A 187 -6.01 1.14 -3.17
C PHE A 187 -6.30 2.04 -4.38
N THR A 188 -6.02 3.34 -4.29
CA THR A 188 -6.16 4.26 -5.43
C THR A 188 -5.26 5.46 -5.28
N VAL A 189 -4.70 5.91 -6.40
CA VAL A 189 -4.25 7.29 -6.57
C VAL A 189 -5.48 8.08 -7.03
N PHE A 190 -5.88 9.10 -6.28
CA PHE A 190 -7.06 9.91 -6.63
C PHE A 190 -6.69 11.32 -7.09
N TRP A 191 -5.46 11.76 -6.83
CA TRP A 191 -4.94 13.05 -7.25
C TRP A 191 -3.45 12.96 -7.59
N PRO A 192 -2.96 13.64 -8.65
CA PRO A 192 -3.69 14.51 -9.57
C PRO A 192 -4.67 13.73 -10.46
N VAL A 193 -5.79 14.35 -10.85
CA VAL A 193 -6.89 13.67 -11.59
C VAL A 193 -6.40 12.98 -12.88
N LYS A 194 -5.40 13.55 -13.56
CA LYS A 194 -4.79 12.96 -14.77
C LYS A 194 -4.10 11.61 -14.54
N ARG A 195 -3.76 11.29 -13.30
CA ARG A 195 -3.12 10.03 -12.89
C ARG A 195 -4.03 9.18 -12.00
N ALA A 196 -5.31 9.54 -11.89
CA ALA A 196 -6.23 8.79 -11.06
C ALA A 196 -6.34 7.34 -11.56
N THR A 197 -6.03 6.38 -10.69
CA THR A 197 -5.99 4.96 -11.04
C THR A 197 -6.24 4.07 -9.82
N TRP A 198 -6.64 2.83 -10.06
CA TRP A 198 -6.76 1.80 -9.03
C TRP A 198 -5.44 1.08 -8.84
N LEU A 199 -5.05 0.88 -7.59
CA LEU A 199 -3.86 0.12 -7.22
C LEU A 199 -4.27 -1.36 -7.02
N SER A 200 -4.12 -2.13 -8.08
CA SER A 200 -4.41 -3.58 -8.09
C SER A 200 -3.16 -4.40 -7.79
N VAL A 201 -3.38 -5.64 -7.32
CA VAL A 201 -2.30 -6.60 -7.14
C VAL A 201 -1.83 -7.06 -8.53
N PRO A 202 -0.52 -6.99 -8.83
CA PRO A 202 0.03 -7.49 -10.09
C PRO A 202 -0.20 -8.99 -10.26
N LYS A 203 -0.51 -9.43 -11.48
CA LYS A 203 -0.80 -10.85 -11.78
C LYS A 203 0.34 -11.82 -11.47
N GLY A 204 1.59 -11.33 -11.43
CA GLY A 204 2.75 -12.15 -11.06
C GLY A 204 2.62 -12.82 -9.69
N PHE A 205 1.80 -12.25 -8.79
CA PHE A 205 1.56 -12.79 -7.45
C PHE A 205 0.48 -13.89 -7.40
N ASP A 206 -0.39 -14.02 -8.41
CA ASP A 206 -1.55 -14.93 -8.37
C ASP A 206 -1.14 -16.41 -8.30
N ASP A 207 0.04 -16.76 -8.87
CA ASP A 207 0.54 -18.13 -8.98
C ASP A 207 1.66 -18.45 -7.97
N ILE A 208 1.94 -17.55 -7.02
CA ILE A 208 2.94 -17.79 -5.97
C ILE A 208 2.34 -18.77 -4.96
N PRO A 209 2.98 -19.92 -4.70
CA PRO A 209 2.50 -20.86 -3.67
C PRO A 209 2.59 -20.25 -2.28
N ASP A 210 1.67 -20.64 -1.40
CA ASP A 210 1.79 -20.36 0.04
C ASP A 210 3.08 -20.99 0.61
N ALA A 211 3.55 -20.44 1.73
CA ALA A 211 4.66 -20.98 2.49
C ALA A 211 4.38 -22.44 2.93
N LYS A 212 5.44 -23.25 3.00
CA LYS A 212 5.35 -24.68 3.38
C LYS A 212 5.48 -24.90 4.87
#